data_AF-A0A841AMA9-F1
#
_entry.id   AF-A0A841AMA9-F1
#
_cell.length_a   1.000
_cell.length_b   1.000
_cell.length_c   1.000
_cell.angle_alpha   90.00
_cell.angle_beta   90.00
_cell.angle_gamma   90.00
#
_symmetry.space_group_name_H-M   'P 1'
#
loop_
_entity.id
_entity.type
_entity.pdbx_description
1 polymer ?
#
loop_
_entity_poly.entity_id
_entity_poly.type
_entity_poly.pdbx_seq_one_letter_code
_entity_poly.pdbx_strand_id
1 'polypeptide(L)' 'MTTDVSDEDIIQQVTGRLVEKNPTVAQPEIEALVREEFAGLAGRPVHDYLSVLTERAVKKRIKKGSAG' A
#
# COMPACT_ATOMS: atom_id res chain seq x y z
N MET A 1 -19.55 6.55 16.39
CA MET A 1 -19.57 5.17 15.88
C MET A 1 -18.30 4.98 15.08
N THR A 2 -17.32 4.27 15.64
CA THR A 2 -16.08 3.95 14.92
C THR A 2 -16.44 2.88 13.91
N THR A 3 -16.40 3.22 12.62
CA THR A 3 -16.56 2.23 11.55
C THR A 3 -15.48 1.18 11.76
N ASP A 4 -15.88 -0.05 12.05
CA ASP A 4 -15.00 -1.21 12.06
C ASP A 4 -14.63 -1.44 10.59
N VAL A 5 -13.55 -0.78 10.14
CA VAL A 5 -13.06 -0.91 8.77
C VAL A 5 -12.40 -2.28 8.70
N SER A 6 -12.96 -3.17 7.90
CA SER A 6 -12.42 -4.52 7.74
C SER A 6 -11.09 -4.45 6.99
N ASP A 7 -10.22 -5.44 7.22
CA ASP A 7 -8.97 -5.60 6.49
C ASP A 7 -9.15 -5.54 4.97
N GLU A 8 -10.24 -6.11 4.45
CA GLU A 8 -10.58 -6.06 3.03
C GLU A 8 -10.94 -4.65 2.54
N ASP A 9 -11.65 -3.85 3.36
CA ASP A 9 -11.97 -2.46 3.04
C ASP A 9 -10.67 -1.63 2.95
N ILE A 10 -9.72 -1.89 3.83
CA ILE A 10 -8.39 -1.25 3.80
C ILE A 10 -7.65 -1.66 2.53
N ILE A 11 -7.59 -2.95 2.22
CA ILE A 11 -6.92 -3.47 1.01
C ILE A 11 -7.52 -2.85 -0.25
N GLN A 12 -8.85 -2.78 -0.36
CA GLN A 12 -9.51 -2.18 -1.51
C GLN A 12 -9.25 -0.68 -1.61
N GLN A 13 -9.33 0.04 -0.50
CA GLN A 13 -9.08 1.49 -0.49
C GLN A 13 -7.64 1.81 -0.90
N VAL A 14 -6.66 1.05 -0.42
CA VAL A 14 -5.24 1.22 -0.78
C VAL A 14 -5.00 0.84 -2.22
N THR A 15 -5.57 -0.28 -2.69
CA THR A 15 -5.47 -0.72 -4.09
C THR A 15 -6.01 0.33 -5.03
N GLY A 16 -7.20 0.90 -4.76
CA GLY A 16 -7.78 1.97 -5.59
C GLY A 16 -6.86 3.19 -5.71
N ARG A 17 -6.32 3.68 -4.58
CA ARG A 17 -5.38 4.81 -4.57
C ARG A 17 -4.08 4.52 -5.32
N LEU A 18 -3.60 3.28 -5.29
CA LEU A 18 -2.36 2.89 -5.97
C LEU A 18 -2.56 2.71 -7.48
N VAL A 19 -3.72 2.21 -7.91
CA VAL A 19 -4.11 2.12 -9.33
C VAL A 19 -4.18 3.52 -9.94
N GLU A 20 -4.82 4.47 -9.27
CA GLU A 20 -4.89 5.87 -9.74
C GLU A 20 -3.51 6.51 -9.89
N LYS A 21 -2.58 6.19 -8.98
CA LYS A 21 -1.20 6.73 -8.99
C LYS A 21 -0.24 5.97 -9.91
N ASN A 22 -0.58 4.74 -10.31
CA ASN A 22 0.27 3.87 -11.13
C ASN A 22 -0.56 3.25 -12.28
N PRO A 23 -1.04 4.05 -13.25
CA PRO A 23 -1.85 3.55 -14.36
C PRO A 23 -1.11 2.59 -15.30
N THR A 24 0.22 2.48 -15.15
CA THR A 24 1.09 1.58 -15.92
C THR A 24 1.19 0.17 -15.33
N VAL A 25 0.70 -0.05 -14.12
CA VAL A 25 0.72 -1.35 -13.44
C VAL A 25 -0.70 -1.88 -13.38
N ALA A 26 -0.87 -3.18 -13.65
CA ALA A 26 -2.20 -3.79 -13.67
C ALA A 26 -2.81 -3.81 -12.25
N GLN A 27 -4.09 -3.48 -12.13
CA GLN A 27 -4.83 -3.58 -10.87
C GLN A 27 -4.64 -4.91 -10.11
N PRO A 28 -4.71 -6.10 -10.73
CA PRO A 28 -4.50 -7.36 -10.00
C PRO A 28 -3.07 -7.51 -9.46
N GLU A 29 -2.07 -6.91 -10.12
CA GLU A 29 -0.68 -6.91 -9.64
C GLU A 29 -0.51 -5.99 -8.43
N ILE A 30 -1.16 -4.82 -8.47
CA ILE A 30 -1.20 -3.90 -7.33
C ILE A 30 -1.93 -4.54 -6.14
N GLU A 31 -3.06 -5.20 -6.37
CA GLU A 31 -3.83 -5.86 -5.31
C GLU A 31 -3.03 -6.98 -4.63
N ALA A 32 -2.34 -7.82 -5.42
CA ALA A 32 -1.49 -8.88 -4.90
C ALA A 32 -0.37 -8.33 -3.99
N LEU A 33 0.29 -7.25 -4.42
CA LEU A 33 1.32 -6.58 -3.62
C LEU A 33 0.75 -5.97 -2.34
N VAL A 34 -0.43 -5.36 -2.40
CA VAL A 34 -1.10 -4.81 -1.21
C VAL A 34 -1.46 -5.92 -0.23
N ARG A 35 -1.99 -7.06 -0.70
CA ARG A 35 -2.35 -8.21 0.14
C ARG A 35 -1.13 -8.86 0.78
N GLU A 36 -0.04 -9.03 0.03
CA GLU A 36 1.22 -9.58 0.55
C GLU A 36 1.82 -8.70 1.66
N GLU A 37 1.91 -7.39 1.42
CA GLU A 37 2.39 -6.44 2.40
C GLU A 37 1.44 -6.34 3.61
N PHE A 38 0.12 -6.38 3.40
CA PHE A 38 -0.88 -6.35 4.48
C PHE A 38 -0.79 -7.62 5.36
N ALA A 39 -0.65 -8.81 4.77
CA ALA A 39 -0.51 -10.07 5.49
C ALA A 39 0.78 -10.12 6.32
N GLY A 40 1.88 -9.54 5.82
CA GLY A 40 3.13 -9.38 6.58
C GLY A 40 3.01 -8.44 7.79
N LEU A 41 1.93 -7.67 7.87
CA LEU A 41 1.69 -6.65 8.90
C LEU A 41 0.59 -7.02 9.90
N ALA A 42 -0.17 -8.09 9.66
CA ALA A 42 -1.27 -8.59 10.50
C ALA A 42 -0.89 -8.92 11.97
N GLY A 43 0.40 -8.79 12.34
CA GLY A 43 0.88 -8.88 13.72
C GLY A 43 0.93 -7.56 14.50
N ARG A 44 0.52 -6.41 13.95
CA ARG A 44 0.59 -5.09 14.62
C ARG A 44 -0.65 -4.23 14.33
N PRO A 45 -1.22 -3.48 15.30
CA PRO A 45 -2.44 -2.69 15.11
C PRO A 45 -2.18 -1.52 14.14
N VAL A 46 -2.94 -1.48 13.04
CA VAL A 46 -2.64 -0.64 11.86
C VAL A 46 -3.57 0.56 11.77
N HIS A 47 -3.03 1.76 12.01
CA HIS A 47 -3.60 3.02 11.51
C HIS A 47 -2.48 4.00 11.06
N ASP A 48 -1.30 3.94 11.68
CA ASP A 48 -0.15 4.82 11.34
C ASP A 48 0.72 4.32 10.17
N TYR A 49 0.51 3.09 9.70
CA TYR A 49 1.45 2.39 8.80
C TYR A 49 1.32 2.78 7.32
N LEU A 50 0.15 3.23 6.88
CA LEU A 50 -0.07 3.69 5.49
C LEU A 50 0.85 4.86 5.14
N SER A 51 1.08 5.77 6.09
CA SER A 51 2.02 6.88 5.97
C SER A 51 3.46 6.39 5.85
N VAL A 52 3.87 5.44 6.69
CA VAL A 52 5.24 4.89 6.72
C VAL A 52 5.56 4.08 5.46
N LEU A 53 4.62 3.26 4.98
CA LEU A 53 4.81 2.46 3.76
C LEU A 53 4.83 3.34 2.52
N THR A 54 3.97 4.37 2.45
CA THR A 54 4.02 5.37 1.38
C THR A 54 5.36 6.08 1.37
N GLU A 55 5.87 6.49 2.53
CA GLU A 55 7.17 7.13 2.66
C GLU A 55 8.32 6.20 2.24
N ARG A 56 8.28 4.92 2.64
CA ARG A 56 9.28 3.92 2.24
C ARG A 56 9.28 3.63 0.73
N ALA A 57 8.09 3.49 0.13
CA ALA A 57 7.95 3.27 -1.30
C ALA A 57 8.51 4.45 -2.11
N VAL A 58 8.20 5.69 -1.70
CA VAL A 58 8.74 6.92 -2.29
C VAL A 58 10.26 6.97 -2.15
N LYS A 59 10.80 6.73 -0.95
CA LYS A 59 12.26 6.68 -0.70
C LYS A 59 12.97 5.64 -1.57
N LYS A 60 12.42 4.44 -1.70
CA LYS A 60 12.99 3.37 -2.53
C LYS A 60 13.02 3.75 -4.01
N ARG A 61 11.98 4.42 -4.49
CA ARG A 61 11.87 4.88 -5.89
C ARG A 61 12.82 6.03 -6.21
N ILE A 62 13.01 6.98 -5.27
CA ILE A 62 14.01 8.05 -5.38
C ILE A 62 15.43 7.47 -5.41
N LYS A 63 15.75 6.54 -4.49
CA LYS A 63 17.07 5.91 -4.44
C LYS A 63 17.40 5.12 -5.73
N LYS A 64 16.39 4.52 -6.36
CA LYS A 64 16.56 3.81 -7.65
C LYS A 64 16.69 4.77 -8.85
N GLY A 65 16.22 6.02 -8.73
CA GLY A 65 16.32 7.04 -9.79
C GLY A 65 17.57 7.94 -9.72
N SER A 66 18.30 7.96 -8.61
CA SER A 66 19.52 8.80 -8.43
C SER A 66 20.85 8.06 -8.51
N ALA A 67 20.85 6.76 -8.81
CA ALA A 67 22.08 6.03 -9.17
C ALA A 67 22.23 6.05 -10.70
N GLY A 68 22.76 7.17 -11.21
CA GLY A 68 23.47 7.19 -12.50
C GLY A 68 24.83 6.53 -12.38
#